data_AF-A0A3A9SQ53-F1
#
_entry.id   AF-A0A3A9SQ53-F1
#
_cell.length_a   1.000
_cell.length_b   1.000
_cell.length_c   1.000
_cell.angle_alpha   90.00
_cell.angle_beta   90.00
_cell.angle_gamma   90.00
#
_symmetry.space_group_name_H-M   'P 1'
#
loop_
_entity.id
_entity.type
_entity.pdbx_description
1 polymer ?
#
loop_
_entity_poly.entity_id
_entity_poly.type
_entity_poly.pdbx_seq_one_letter_code
_entity_poly.pdbx_strand_id
1 'polypeptide(L)'
;MRKKSFSKNVVAILLSASFATAPALGAMLIPVSAFAWEQPVTSDNPKDGFVEYVSEYMANNYGTVDTNDSSIENNHGVIGADNQDSEVLNNFGTISQNSGLVYFNFGEVTNNFRRGYVANVGGTVVNNFEEAGVIGGRQYDVESSFDESEGTDSTVVNNIGGTVVNGYCSDDLLTINNYYYGDIVQGYTRAASGENEPNKGKIHIINDFSEEGIENNDFITVDKHYHYVDVKDAGNADIIYEGFTVGDYNKKHYAEISEGSEPVNITSTITIKAGDGYELIDDGLLEGDTGKLSYVLDKNDDGSYTVRITSLSGDAEISLKELHLDIIGA
;
A
#
# COMPACT_ATOMS: atom_id res chain seq x y z
N MET A 1 -26.28 -12.44 -27.21
CA MET A 1 -25.10 -13.30 -26.97
C MET A 1 -23.89 -12.41 -26.74
N ARG A 2 -23.55 -12.11 -25.48
CA ARG A 2 -22.26 -11.50 -25.12
C ARG A 2 -21.29 -12.63 -24.77
N LYS A 3 -20.07 -12.57 -25.30
CA LYS A 3 -19.03 -13.58 -25.10
C LYS A 3 -18.57 -13.53 -23.64
N LYS A 4 -18.58 -14.69 -22.98
CA LYS A 4 -17.99 -14.96 -21.67
C LYS A 4 -16.49 -14.72 -21.72
N SER A 5 -15.96 -13.99 -20.75
CA SER A 5 -14.55 -13.72 -20.57
C SER A 5 -14.26 -13.88 -19.08
N PHE A 6 -13.55 -14.93 -18.70
CA PHE A 6 -13.05 -15.08 -17.33
C PHE A 6 -12.00 -14.00 -17.05
N SER A 7 -12.11 -13.34 -15.90
CA SER A 7 -11.04 -12.50 -15.37
C SER A 7 -9.84 -13.38 -15.04
N LYS A 8 -8.68 -13.09 -15.64
CA LYS A 8 -7.42 -13.82 -15.38
C LYS A 8 -6.97 -13.74 -13.91
N ASN A 9 -7.50 -12.78 -13.15
CA ASN A 9 -7.10 -12.53 -11.76
C ASN A 9 -7.62 -13.62 -10.80
N VAL A 10 -8.82 -14.17 -11.05
CA VAL A 10 -9.43 -15.25 -10.24
C VAL A 10 -8.63 -16.56 -10.37
N VAL A 11 -8.07 -16.83 -11.55
CA VAL A 11 -7.27 -18.04 -11.81
C VAL A 11 -5.91 -17.99 -11.12
N ALA A 12 -5.32 -16.80 -10.94
CA ALA A 12 -4.03 -16.63 -10.27
C ALA A 12 -4.11 -16.90 -8.76
N ILE A 13 -5.21 -16.50 -8.11
CA ILE A 13 -5.45 -16.72 -6.67
C ILE A 13 -5.68 -18.23 -6.37
N LEU A 14 -6.36 -18.95 -7.26
CA LEU A 14 -6.52 -20.42 -7.15
C LEU A 14 -5.19 -21.19 -7.26
N LEU A 15 -4.21 -20.65 -8.02
CA LEU A 15 -2.92 -21.30 -8.24
C LEU A 15 -1.89 -21.01 -7.13
N SER A 16 -1.97 -19.88 -6.43
CA SER A 16 -1.07 -19.59 -5.29
C SER A 16 -1.43 -20.40 -4.03
N ALA A 17 -2.68 -20.85 -3.90
CA ALA A 17 -3.13 -21.66 -2.76
C ALA A 17 -2.81 -23.17 -2.85
N SER A 18 -2.25 -23.67 -3.97
CA SER A 18 -2.22 -25.11 -4.27
C SER A 18 -0.84 -25.75 -4.52
N PHE A 19 0.28 -25.08 -4.21
CA PHE A 19 1.61 -25.70 -4.27
C PHE A 19 2.17 -26.11 -2.91
N ALA A 20 1.61 -27.20 -2.36
CA ALA A 20 2.37 -28.10 -1.51
C ALA A 20 1.92 -29.54 -1.77
N THR A 21 2.88 -30.33 -2.28
CA THR A 21 2.87 -31.79 -2.47
C THR A 21 2.24 -32.35 -3.75
N ALA A 22 3.09 -32.92 -4.60
CA ALA A 22 2.76 -33.93 -5.61
C ALA A 22 3.32 -35.29 -5.09
N PRO A 23 2.80 -36.47 -5.50
CA PRO A 23 2.74 -36.86 -6.91
C PRO A 23 1.47 -37.58 -7.40
N ALA A 24 1.20 -37.32 -8.69
CA ALA A 24 0.47 -38.08 -9.71
C ALA A 24 -0.26 -39.39 -9.33
N LEU A 25 -1.59 -39.37 -9.46
CA LEU A 25 -2.37 -40.46 -10.04
C LEU A 25 -3.56 -39.84 -10.81
N GLY A 26 -3.73 -40.28 -12.05
CA GLY A 26 -4.68 -39.71 -13.00
C GLY A 26 -6.14 -39.85 -12.58
N ALA A 27 -6.88 -38.75 -12.65
CA ALA A 27 -8.33 -38.74 -12.75
C ALA A 27 -8.74 -37.55 -13.62
N MET A 28 -9.79 -37.78 -14.41
CA MET A 28 -10.24 -37.00 -15.55
C MET A 28 -10.33 -35.48 -15.29
N LEU A 29 -9.73 -34.69 -16.19
CA LEU A 29 -10.00 -33.27 -16.35
C LEU A 29 -11.48 -33.10 -16.73
N ILE A 30 -12.35 -32.89 -15.74
CA ILE A 30 -13.68 -32.35 -15.98
C ILE A 30 -13.49 -30.85 -16.25
N PRO A 31 -13.91 -30.33 -17.41
CA PRO A 31 -13.82 -28.91 -17.67
C PRO A 31 -14.61 -28.15 -16.60
N VAL A 32 -13.94 -27.19 -15.94
CA VAL A 32 -14.42 -26.33 -14.83
C VAL A 32 -15.71 -25.55 -15.19
N SER A 33 -16.17 -25.62 -16.43
CA SER A 33 -17.41 -25.00 -16.91
C SER A 33 -18.72 -25.73 -16.53
N ALA A 34 -18.68 -26.81 -15.72
CA ALA A 34 -19.84 -27.69 -15.51
C ALA A 34 -20.60 -27.51 -14.17
N PHE A 35 -20.23 -26.55 -13.31
CA PHE A 35 -20.96 -26.26 -12.06
C PHE A 35 -21.08 -24.74 -11.81
N ALA A 36 -21.62 -24.00 -12.77
CA ALA A 36 -22.22 -22.70 -12.50
C ALA A 36 -23.72 -22.92 -12.37
N TRP A 37 -24.17 -23.29 -11.17
CA TRP A 37 -25.60 -23.34 -10.87
C TRP A 37 -26.02 -21.92 -10.50
N GLU A 38 -26.86 -21.29 -11.33
CA GLU A 38 -27.59 -20.08 -10.95
C GLU A 38 -28.50 -20.47 -9.77
N GLN A 39 -28.02 -20.24 -8.54
CA GLN A 39 -28.85 -20.30 -7.35
C GLN A 39 -29.54 -18.94 -7.18
N PRO A 40 -30.85 -18.89 -6.95
CA PRO A 40 -31.51 -17.64 -6.58
C PRO A 40 -30.92 -17.11 -5.25
N VAL A 41 -30.60 -15.83 -5.25
CA VAL A 41 -29.73 -15.11 -4.30
C VAL A 41 -30.44 -14.79 -2.98
N THR A 42 -30.82 -15.84 -2.25
CA THR A 42 -31.22 -15.73 -0.82
C THR A 42 -30.60 -16.83 0.06
N SER A 43 -29.88 -17.78 -0.54
CA SER A 43 -29.20 -18.86 0.18
C SER A 43 -27.72 -18.55 0.34
N ASP A 44 -27.18 -18.87 1.51
CA ASP A 44 -25.75 -18.86 1.78
C ASP A 44 -24.94 -19.55 0.66
N ASN A 45 -23.78 -18.98 0.31
CA ASN A 45 -22.84 -19.65 -0.56
C ASN A 45 -22.01 -20.66 0.25
N PRO A 46 -22.13 -21.98 0.02
CA PRO A 46 -21.39 -22.99 0.78
C PRO A 46 -19.88 -22.94 0.47
N LYS A 47 -19.06 -23.62 1.28
CA LYS A 47 -17.59 -23.61 1.16
C LYS A 47 -17.05 -23.93 -0.24
N ASP A 48 -17.64 -24.90 -0.92
CA ASP A 48 -17.25 -25.29 -2.29
C ASP A 48 -18.09 -24.59 -3.37
N GLY A 49 -18.92 -23.62 -2.96
CA GLY A 49 -19.84 -22.90 -3.82
C GLY A 49 -19.16 -21.76 -4.57
N PHE A 50 -19.69 -21.48 -5.76
CA PHE A 50 -19.27 -20.36 -6.59
C PHE A 50 -20.50 -19.55 -7.00
N VAL A 51 -20.45 -18.25 -6.75
CA VAL A 51 -21.47 -17.28 -7.16
C VAL A 51 -20.81 -16.24 -8.05
N GLU A 52 -21.32 -16.10 -9.27
CA GLU A 52 -20.76 -15.13 -10.23
C GLU A 52 -21.09 -13.70 -9.80
N TYR A 53 -22.35 -13.44 -9.42
CA TYR A 53 -22.81 -12.12 -9.02
C TYR A 53 -23.76 -12.19 -7.83
N VAL A 54 -23.51 -11.37 -6.81
CA VAL A 54 -24.44 -11.10 -5.71
C VAL A 54 -25.16 -9.79 -6.03
N SER A 55 -26.37 -9.91 -6.60
CA SER A 55 -27.22 -8.78 -6.99
C SER A 55 -28.31 -8.44 -5.97
N GLU A 56 -28.46 -9.30 -4.95
CA GLU A 56 -29.36 -9.13 -3.81
C GLU A 56 -28.59 -9.50 -2.54
N TYR A 57 -29.22 -9.36 -1.38
CA TYR A 57 -28.60 -9.66 -0.11
C TYR A 57 -28.20 -11.15 0.05
N MET A 58 -27.00 -11.39 0.58
CA MET A 58 -26.49 -12.72 0.96
C MET A 58 -26.08 -12.70 2.44
N ALA A 59 -26.66 -13.60 3.24
CA ALA A 59 -26.33 -13.67 4.67
C ALA A 59 -24.91 -14.20 4.90
N ASN A 60 -24.52 -15.32 4.26
CA ASN A 60 -23.19 -15.89 4.45
C ASN A 60 -22.53 -16.30 3.13
N ASN A 61 -21.30 -15.86 2.93
CA ASN A 61 -20.40 -16.38 1.91
C ASN A 61 -19.31 -17.24 2.55
N TYR A 62 -19.37 -18.56 2.39
CA TYR A 62 -18.29 -19.47 2.78
C TYR A 62 -17.40 -19.90 1.60
N GLY A 63 -17.88 -19.72 0.37
CA GLY A 63 -17.20 -20.11 -0.86
C GLY A 63 -16.60 -18.92 -1.61
N THR A 64 -16.71 -18.93 -2.93
CA THR A 64 -16.20 -17.87 -3.79
C THR A 64 -17.33 -17.08 -4.42
N VAL A 65 -17.26 -15.75 -4.30
CA VAL A 65 -18.08 -14.78 -5.03
C VAL A 65 -17.16 -14.05 -6.01
N ASP A 66 -17.48 -14.03 -7.30
CA ASP A 66 -16.67 -13.26 -8.27
C ASP A 66 -16.94 -11.76 -8.11
N THR A 67 -18.21 -11.34 -8.04
CA THR A 67 -18.61 -9.94 -7.86
C THR A 67 -19.73 -9.78 -6.84
N ASN A 68 -19.58 -8.84 -5.90
CA ASN A 68 -20.65 -8.32 -5.06
C ASN A 68 -21.10 -6.95 -5.59
N ASP A 69 -22.38 -6.86 -5.95
CA ASP A 69 -23.06 -5.64 -6.42
C ASP A 69 -24.20 -5.24 -5.46
N SER A 70 -24.27 -5.87 -4.28
CA SER A 70 -25.32 -5.63 -3.29
C SER A 70 -24.74 -5.75 -1.88
N SER A 71 -25.26 -6.64 -1.03
CA SER A 71 -24.86 -6.72 0.38
C SER A 71 -24.53 -8.16 0.78
N ILE A 72 -23.41 -8.35 1.45
CA ILE A 72 -23.02 -9.60 2.10
C ILE A 72 -22.88 -9.33 3.60
N GLU A 73 -23.63 -10.05 4.43
CA GLU A 73 -23.55 -9.86 5.89
C GLU A 73 -22.25 -10.46 6.44
N ASN A 74 -21.95 -11.72 6.11
CA ASN A 74 -20.77 -12.42 6.62
C ASN A 74 -19.97 -13.03 5.47
N ASN A 75 -18.79 -12.48 5.19
CA ASN A 75 -17.83 -13.07 4.27
C ASN A 75 -16.79 -13.89 5.04
N HIS A 76 -16.88 -15.22 4.94
CA HIS A 76 -15.85 -16.16 5.41
C HIS A 76 -14.98 -16.70 4.27
N GLY A 77 -15.43 -16.55 3.03
CA GLY A 77 -14.77 -17.05 1.83
C GLY A 77 -14.01 -15.96 1.08
N VAL A 78 -14.09 -15.99 -0.25
CA VAL A 78 -13.40 -15.04 -1.12
C VAL A 78 -14.41 -14.22 -1.91
N ILE A 79 -14.19 -12.92 -1.99
CA ILE A 79 -14.86 -12.00 -2.91
C ILE A 79 -13.81 -11.49 -3.91
N GLY A 80 -14.06 -11.67 -5.20
CA GLY A 80 -13.19 -11.20 -6.28
C GLY A 80 -13.23 -9.67 -6.41
N ALA A 81 -14.42 -9.11 -6.52
CA ALA A 81 -14.66 -7.67 -6.55
C ALA A 81 -15.89 -7.29 -5.70
N ASP A 82 -15.70 -6.35 -4.79
CA ASP A 82 -16.76 -5.65 -4.07
C ASP A 82 -16.92 -4.27 -4.71
N ASN A 83 -18.00 -4.07 -5.46
CA ASN A 83 -18.16 -2.92 -6.34
C ASN A 83 -18.57 -1.64 -5.60
N GLN A 84 -18.59 -0.54 -6.35
CA GLN A 84 -19.11 0.71 -5.82
C GLN A 84 -20.60 0.55 -5.45
N ASP A 85 -20.99 1.08 -4.30
CA ASP A 85 -22.32 0.96 -3.69
C ASP A 85 -22.67 -0.43 -3.13
N SER A 86 -21.74 -1.39 -3.13
CA SER A 86 -21.90 -2.65 -2.41
C SER A 86 -21.40 -2.57 -0.97
N GLU A 87 -21.81 -3.54 -0.18
CA GLU A 87 -21.58 -3.59 1.26
C GLU A 87 -21.14 -4.99 1.69
N VAL A 88 -20.13 -5.05 2.56
CA VAL A 88 -19.79 -6.23 3.35
C VAL A 88 -19.81 -5.84 4.82
N LEU A 89 -20.74 -6.40 5.59
CA LEU A 89 -20.85 -6.05 7.02
C LEU A 89 -19.66 -6.61 7.81
N ASN A 90 -19.45 -7.93 7.75
CA ASN A 90 -18.36 -8.60 8.44
C ASN A 90 -17.48 -9.36 7.44
N ASN A 91 -16.24 -8.93 7.26
CA ASN A 91 -15.24 -9.66 6.47
C ASN A 91 -14.31 -10.44 7.38
N PHE A 92 -14.45 -11.76 7.41
CA PHE A 92 -13.51 -12.71 8.02
C PHE A 92 -12.62 -13.41 7.00
N GLY A 93 -13.00 -13.35 5.72
CA GLY A 93 -12.29 -13.96 4.59
C GLY A 93 -11.43 -12.95 3.84
N THR A 94 -11.42 -13.07 2.52
CA THR A 94 -10.61 -12.21 1.64
C THR A 94 -11.49 -11.44 0.66
N ILE A 95 -11.23 -10.15 0.49
CA ILE A 95 -11.75 -9.32 -0.60
C ILE A 95 -10.57 -8.90 -1.46
N SER A 96 -10.51 -9.37 -2.70
CA SER A 96 -9.35 -9.11 -3.57
C SER A 96 -9.32 -7.67 -4.09
N GLN A 97 -10.51 -7.11 -4.34
CA GLN A 97 -10.72 -5.78 -4.88
C GLN A 97 -11.92 -5.15 -4.18
N ASN A 98 -11.71 -4.04 -3.47
CA ASN A 98 -12.75 -3.29 -2.81
C ASN A 98 -12.91 -1.90 -3.43
N SER A 99 -14.14 -1.58 -3.80
CA SER A 99 -14.65 -0.23 -4.12
C SER A 99 -15.92 0.10 -3.35
N GLY A 100 -16.39 -0.82 -2.49
CA GLY A 100 -17.58 -0.69 -1.67
C GLY A 100 -17.26 -0.37 -0.21
N LEU A 101 -18.22 -0.66 0.67
CA LEU A 101 -18.12 -0.43 2.11
C LEU A 101 -17.89 -1.75 2.85
N VAL A 102 -16.79 -1.83 3.60
CA VAL A 102 -16.51 -2.93 4.53
C VAL A 102 -16.60 -2.39 5.96
N TYR A 103 -17.68 -2.71 6.67
CA TYR A 103 -17.97 -2.14 7.99
C TYR A 103 -17.12 -2.74 9.11
N PHE A 104 -16.79 -4.03 9.03
CA PHE A 104 -15.92 -4.70 9.99
C PHE A 104 -15.00 -5.69 9.29
N ASN A 105 -13.75 -5.28 9.07
CA ASN A 105 -12.72 -6.14 8.52
C ASN A 105 -11.90 -6.82 9.64
N PHE A 106 -12.04 -8.14 9.72
CA PHE A 106 -11.25 -9.05 10.54
C PHE A 106 -10.32 -9.93 9.70
N GLY A 107 -10.59 -10.03 8.39
CA GLY A 107 -9.82 -10.79 7.42
C GLY A 107 -8.87 -9.90 6.61
N GLU A 108 -8.80 -10.16 5.30
CA GLU A 108 -7.93 -9.44 4.38
C GLU A 108 -8.72 -8.67 3.31
N VAL A 109 -8.32 -7.43 3.05
CA VAL A 109 -8.65 -6.70 1.83
C VAL A 109 -7.37 -6.44 1.05
N THR A 110 -7.20 -7.07 -0.11
CA THR A 110 -5.93 -6.99 -0.84
C THR A 110 -5.74 -5.63 -1.52
N ASN A 111 -6.78 -5.10 -2.15
CA ASN A 111 -6.71 -3.80 -2.82
C ASN A 111 -7.97 -2.97 -2.52
N ASN A 112 -7.79 -1.85 -1.83
CA ASN A 112 -8.83 -0.88 -1.56
C ASN A 112 -8.64 0.33 -2.48
N PHE A 113 -9.61 0.62 -3.35
CA PHE A 113 -9.50 1.68 -4.36
C PHE A 113 -10.85 2.35 -4.62
N ARG A 114 -10.85 3.48 -5.37
CA ARG A 114 -12.06 4.10 -5.94
C ARG A 114 -13.18 4.39 -4.93
N ARG A 115 -12.84 5.08 -3.83
CA ARG A 115 -13.79 5.41 -2.74
C ARG A 115 -14.27 4.21 -1.92
N GLY A 116 -13.58 3.07 -2.03
CA GLY A 116 -13.72 1.98 -1.09
C GLY A 116 -13.38 2.44 0.33
N TYR A 117 -14.21 2.06 1.29
CA TYR A 117 -14.02 2.38 2.70
C TYR A 117 -13.96 1.10 3.52
N VAL A 118 -12.92 0.96 4.34
CA VAL A 118 -12.72 -0.21 5.19
C VAL A 118 -12.57 0.23 6.64
N ALA A 119 -13.49 -0.21 7.50
CA ALA A 119 -13.29 -0.20 8.93
C ALA A 119 -12.55 -1.46 9.36
N ASN A 120 -11.24 -1.28 9.54
CA ASN A 120 -10.30 -2.35 9.83
C ASN A 120 -10.24 -2.59 11.33
N VAL A 121 -10.96 -3.60 11.80
CA VAL A 121 -11.12 -3.87 13.22
C VAL A 121 -9.97 -4.72 13.74
N GLY A 122 -9.43 -5.64 12.96
CA GLY A 122 -8.29 -6.46 13.37
C GLY A 122 -7.70 -7.25 12.22
N GLY A 123 -8.07 -6.84 11.01
CA GLY A 123 -7.64 -7.46 9.77
C GLY A 123 -6.47 -6.72 9.14
N THR A 124 -6.23 -7.09 7.88
CA THR A 124 -5.18 -6.50 7.05
C THR A 124 -5.78 -5.86 5.81
N VAL A 125 -5.40 -4.63 5.52
CA VAL A 125 -5.56 -4.01 4.20
C VAL A 125 -4.19 -3.98 3.54
N VAL A 126 -3.99 -4.72 2.46
CA VAL A 126 -2.65 -4.84 1.85
C VAL A 126 -2.30 -3.55 1.11
N ASN A 127 -3.17 -3.06 0.23
CA ASN A 127 -2.95 -1.82 -0.50
C ASN A 127 -4.14 -0.88 -0.33
N ASN A 128 -3.91 0.31 0.24
CA ASN A 128 -4.88 1.39 0.31
C ASN A 128 -4.49 2.48 -0.70
N PHE A 129 -5.22 2.59 -1.80
CA PHE A 129 -4.88 3.51 -2.89
C PHE A 129 -5.53 4.89 -2.71
N GLU A 130 -5.08 5.85 -3.52
CA GLU A 130 -5.70 7.17 -3.70
C GLU A 130 -7.23 7.09 -3.81
N GLU A 131 -7.88 8.08 -3.19
CA GLU A 131 -9.34 8.20 -3.04
C GLU A 131 -10.02 7.10 -2.18
N ALA A 132 -9.28 6.13 -1.65
CA ALA A 132 -9.80 5.11 -0.75
C ALA A 132 -9.47 5.42 0.73
N GLY A 133 -10.28 4.88 1.64
CA GLY A 133 -10.17 5.16 3.07
C GLY A 133 -10.07 3.89 3.92
N VAL A 134 -9.19 3.92 4.93
CA VAL A 134 -9.15 2.91 5.99
C VAL A 134 -9.25 3.60 7.34
N ILE A 135 -10.15 3.13 8.20
CA ILE A 135 -10.19 3.50 9.62
C ILE A 135 -9.71 2.31 10.46
N GLY A 136 -8.81 2.56 11.42
CA GLY A 136 -8.42 1.54 12.39
C GLY A 136 -9.54 1.28 13.39
N GLY A 137 -9.61 0.08 13.96
CA GLY A 137 -10.59 -0.22 14.98
C GLY A 137 -12.03 -0.35 14.49
N ARG A 138 -12.95 -0.35 15.46
CA ARG A 138 -14.38 -0.59 15.22
C ARG A 138 -15.04 0.66 14.66
N GLN A 139 -15.90 0.45 13.65
CA GLN A 139 -16.90 1.45 13.29
C GLN A 139 -17.96 1.54 14.40
N TYR A 140 -18.42 2.76 14.67
CA TYR A 140 -19.42 3.14 15.67
C TYR A 140 -20.54 2.10 15.89
N ASP A 141 -20.66 1.58 17.12
CA ASP A 141 -21.87 0.91 17.62
C ASP A 141 -22.47 1.79 18.74
N VAL A 142 -23.79 2.01 18.74
CA VAL A 142 -24.42 3.03 19.57
C VAL A 142 -24.70 2.54 21.00
N GLU A 143 -24.54 1.22 21.24
CA GLU A 143 -25.20 0.56 22.39
C GLU A 143 -24.29 -0.05 23.46
N SER A 144 -22.95 -0.01 23.32
CA SER A 144 -22.06 -0.53 24.37
C SER A 144 -21.06 0.50 24.88
N SER A 145 -20.84 0.52 26.19
CA SER A 145 -19.85 1.37 26.86
C SER A 145 -18.43 0.97 26.44
N PHE A 146 -17.85 1.71 25.48
CA PHE A 146 -16.53 1.46 24.90
C PHE A 146 -15.33 1.61 25.84
N ASP A 147 -15.52 2.18 27.05
CA ASP A 147 -14.45 2.29 28.07
C ASP A 147 -13.94 0.90 28.55
N GLU A 148 -14.57 -0.19 28.12
CA GLU A 148 -14.22 -1.57 28.48
C GLU A 148 -13.90 -2.48 27.28
N SER A 149 -13.91 -1.99 26.02
CA SER A 149 -13.56 -2.83 24.87
C SER A 149 -12.05 -2.91 24.68
N GLU A 150 -11.50 -4.13 24.62
CA GLU A 150 -10.10 -4.37 24.25
C GLU A 150 -9.82 -3.67 22.91
N GLY A 151 -8.80 -2.79 22.93
CA GLY A 151 -8.32 -2.11 21.72
C GLY A 151 -7.91 -3.10 20.65
N THR A 152 -7.85 -2.63 19.41
CA THR A 152 -7.56 -3.51 18.29
C THR A 152 -6.29 -3.16 17.53
N ASP A 153 -5.61 -4.20 17.06
CA ASP A 153 -4.41 -4.09 16.23
C ASP A 153 -4.78 -4.31 14.78
N SER A 154 -4.69 -3.25 13.99
CA SER A 154 -5.10 -3.23 12.59
C SER A 154 -3.91 -2.91 11.71
N THR A 155 -3.79 -3.60 10.57
CA THR A 155 -2.63 -3.41 9.68
C THR A 155 -3.05 -2.86 8.33
N VAL A 156 -2.34 -1.83 7.87
CA VAL A 156 -2.24 -1.45 6.46
C VAL A 156 -0.83 -1.80 6.01
N VAL A 157 -0.64 -2.59 4.95
CA VAL A 157 0.72 -2.92 4.49
C VAL A 157 1.30 -1.73 3.72
N ASN A 158 0.59 -1.27 2.69
CA ASN A 158 0.98 -0.13 1.87
C ASN A 158 -0.17 0.89 1.84
N ASN A 159 0.07 2.10 2.33
CA ASN A 159 -0.77 3.26 2.06
C ASN A 159 -0.18 4.04 0.89
N ILE A 160 -0.89 4.02 -0.23
CA ILE A 160 -0.46 4.48 -1.54
C ILE A 160 -1.36 5.65 -1.95
N GLY A 161 -1.23 6.76 -1.22
CA GLY A 161 -2.01 7.98 -1.42
C GLY A 161 -3.43 7.94 -0.88
N GLY A 162 -3.84 6.83 -0.26
CA GLY A 162 -5.13 6.73 0.40
C GLY A 162 -5.18 7.50 1.73
N THR A 163 -6.40 7.63 2.26
CA THR A 163 -6.64 8.24 3.57
C THR A 163 -6.62 7.16 4.66
N VAL A 164 -5.91 7.44 5.75
CA VAL A 164 -5.90 6.63 6.96
C VAL A 164 -6.44 7.43 8.13
N VAL A 165 -7.38 6.83 8.87
CA VAL A 165 -8.02 7.42 10.03
C VAL A 165 -7.73 6.56 11.26
N ASN A 166 -7.43 7.19 12.39
CA ASN A 166 -7.31 6.44 13.64
C ASN A 166 -8.62 5.81 14.08
N GLY A 167 -8.49 4.76 14.88
CA GLY A 167 -9.61 4.13 15.55
C GLY A 167 -10.23 4.94 16.67
N TYR A 168 -11.45 4.56 17.00
CA TYR A 168 -12.30 5.30 17.90
C TYR A 168 -11.80 5.23 19.35
N CYS A 169 -11.34 4.05 19.79
CA CYS A 169 -10.92 3.79 21.17
C CYS A 169 -9.47 4.22 21.40
N SER A 170 -9.11 4.60 22.64
CA SER A 170 -7.74 5.01 22.97
C SER A 170 -6.69 3.92 22.75
N ASP A 171 -7.13 2.67 22.85
CA ASP A 171 -6.28 1.49 22.74
C ASP A 171 -6.25 0.94 21.31
N ASP A 172 -6.98 1.53 20.37
CA ASP A 172 -6.91 1.16 18.95
C ASP A 172 -5.57 1.61 18.36
N LEU A 173 -4.89 0.69 17.68
CA LEU A 173 -3.64 0.95 16.97
C LEU A 173 -3.74 0.48 15.52
N LEU A 174 -3.59 1.43 14.59
CA LEU A 174 -3.40 1.12 13.17
C LEU A 174 -1.92 1.24 12.81
N THR A 175 -1.32 0.15 12.36
CA THR A 175 0.06 0.12 11.90
C THR A 175 0.14 0.12 10.38
N ILE A 176 0.93 1.03 9.81
CA ILE A 176 1.31 1.08 8.41
C ILE A 176 2.70 0.47 8.27
N ASN A 177 2.77 -0.77 7.79
CA ASN A 177 3.92 -1.64 8.01
C ASN A 177 5.06 -1.43 7.00
N ASN A 178 4.76 -1.14 5.74
CA ASN A 178 5.77 -1.21 4.69
C ASN A 178 6.00 0.13 3.98
N TYR A 179 4.93 0.79 3.54
CA TYR A 179 5.05 1.98 2.70
C TYR A 179 3.91 2.96 2.98
N TYR A 180 4.24 4.22 3.26
CA TYR A 180 3.28 5.29 3.43
C TYR A 180 3.58 6.49 2.53
N TYR A 181 2.57 6.91 1.76
CA TYR A 181 2.30 8.32 1.47
C TYR A 181 0.77 8.50 1.43
N GLY A 182 0.26 9.70 1.65
CA GLY A 182 -1.17 10.01 1.56
C GLY A 182 -1.64 10.92 2.69
N ASP A 183 -2.91 10.76 3.06
CA ASP A 183 -3.55 11.59 4.08
C ASP A 183 -3.71 10.83 5.39
N ILE A 184 -3.42 11.50 6.50
CA ILE A 184 -3.80 11.03 7.83
C ILE A 184 -4.80 12.00 8.44
N VAL A 185 -5.88 11.44 8.98
CA VAL A 185 -6.95 12.19 9.62
C VAL A 185 -7.12 11.75 11.06
N GLN A 186 -7.06 12.72 11.97
CA GLN A 186 -7.45 12.54 13.36
C GLN A 186 -8.96 12.77 13.50
N GLY A 187 -9.74 11.69 13.50
CA GLY A 187 -11.15 11.72 13.88
C GLY A 187 -12.20 11.70 12.77
N TYR A 188 -13.31 11.04 13.09
CA TYR A 188 -14.64 11.24 12.53
C TYR A 188 -15.55 11.75 13.66
N THR A 189 -16.29 12.84 13.44
CA THR A 189 -17.12 13.45 14.49
C THR A 189 -18.42 12.68 14.72
N ARG A 190 -18.80 12.54 15.99
CA ARG A 190 -20.05 11.92 16.47
C ARG A 190 -21.27 12.76 16.06
N ALA A 191 -21.70 12.68 14.80
CA ALA A 191 -22.82 13.46 14.27
C ALA A 191 -24.15 13.25 15.03
N ALA A 192 -24.32 12.10 15.69
CA ALA A 192 -25.59 11.73 16.33
C ALA A 192 -25.78 12.24 17.78
N SER A 193 -24.73 12.71 18.47
CA SER A 193 -24.81 13.01 19.92
C SER A 193 -24.62 14.47 20.33
N GLY A 194 -24.24 15.34 19.38
CA GLY A 194 -23.99 16.75 19.66
C GLY A 194 -22.69 17.06 20.39
N GLU A 195 -21.93 16.06 20.85
CA GLU A 195 -20.59 16.24 21.43
C GLU A 195 -19.51 15.71 20.48
N ASN A 196 -18.64 16.61 20.02
CA ASN A 196 -17.51 16.33 19.15
C ASN A 196 -16.36 15.73 19.96
N GLU A 197 -16.45 14.45 20.34
CA GLU A 197 -15.26 13.73 20.79
C GLU A 197 -14.52 13.17 19.56
N PRO A 198 -13.27 13.58 19.31
CA PRO A 198 -12.47 12.99 18.24
C PRO A 198 -12.10 11.55 18.59
N ASN A 199 -11.86 10.75 17.55
CA ASN A 199 -11.28 9.40 17.68
C ASN A 199 -9.99 9.45 18.52
N LYS A 200 -9.81 8.48 19.41
CA LYS A 200 -8.73 8.46 20.41
C LYS A 200 -7.58 7.52 20.08
N GLY A 201 -7.73 6.67 19.06
CA GLY A 201 -6.73 5.68 18.67
C GLY A 201 -5.49 6.32 18.06
N LYS A 202 -4.48 5.48 17.81
CA LYS A 202 -3.16 5.90 17.32
C LYS A 202 -2.84 5.28 15.97
N ILE A 203 -1.93 5.94 15.26
CA ILE A 203 -1.34 5.46 14.02
C ILE A 203 0.17 5.29 14.23
N HIS A 204 0.70 4.16 13.79
CA HIS A 204 2.12 3.88 13.75
C HIS A 204 2.57 3.62 12.31
N ILE A 205 3.56 4.35 11.83
CA ILE A 205 4.10 4.26 10.47
C ILE A 205 5.54 3.81 10.57
N ILE A 206 5.86 2.67 9.95
CA ILE A 206 7.23 2.16 9.99
C ILE A 206 8.11 2.90 8.98
N ASN A 207 7.61 3.10 7.76
CA ASN A 207 8.36 3.79 6.70
C ASN A 207 7.48 4.86 6.03
N ASP A 208 7.81 6.12 6.28
CA ASP A 208 7.23 7.29 5.63
C ASP A 208 8.04 7.64 4.37
N PHE A 209 7.37 7.66 3.23
CA PHE A 209 7.93 8.02 1.92
C PHE A 209 7.27 9.28 1.34
N SER A 210 6.52 10.03 2.17
CA SER A 210 5.90 11.30 1.77
C SER A 210 6.96 12.40 1.56
N GLU A 211 6.66 13.40 0.74
CA GLU A 211 7.63 14.48 0.49
C GLU A 211 7.77 15.41 1.69
N GLU A 212 6.68 15.73 2.39
CA GLU A 212 6.70 16.65 3.53
C GLU A 212 7.17 15.98 4.82
N GLY A 213 7.02 14.66 4.93
CA GLY A 213 7.20 13.90 6.16
C GLY A 213 6.09 14.15 7.18
N ILE A 214 6.00 13.25 8.15
CA ILE A 214 5.07 13.39 9.27
C ILE A 214 5.82 13.55 10.58
N GLU A 215 5.47 14.61 11.32
CA GLU A 215 5.98 14.83 12.66
C GLU A 215 5.30 13.92 13.70
N ASN A 216 6.12 13.26 14.51
CA ASN A 216 5.67 12.48 15.65
C ASN A 216 4.93 13.34 16.67
N ASN A 217 3.82 12.82 17.17
CA ASN A 217 3.01 13.44 18.22
C ASN A 217 2.27 12.35 19.02
N ASP A 218 1.34 12.75 19.89
CA ASP A 218 0.61 11.80 20.75
C ASP A 218 -0.31 10.83 19.97
N PHE A 219 -0.63 11.16 18.71
CA PHE A 219 -1.57 10.46 17.83
C PHE A 219 -0.88 9.68 16.71
N ILE A 220 0.23 10.18 16.16
CA ILE A 220 1.01 9.50 15.12
C ILE A 220 2.45 9.29 15.59
N THR A 221 2.96 8.09 15.34
CA THR A 221 4.38 7.76 15.46
C THR A 221 4.91 7.26 14.11
N VAL A 222 6.12 7.69 13.78
CA VAL A 222 6.86 7.36 12.56
C VAL A 222 8.24 6.87 12.99
N ASP A 223 8.62 5.67 12.52
CA ASP A 223 9.93 5.09 12.83
C ASP A 223 11.01 5.59 11.89
N LYS A 224 10.71 5.70 10.59
CA LYS A 224 11.69 6.09 9.57
C LYS A 224 11.07 6.97 8.52
N HIS A 225 11.84 7.97 8.10
CA HIS A 225 11.46 8.87 7.02
C HIS A 225 12.49 8.84 5.89
N TYR A 226 11.99 8.91 4.66
CA TYR A 226 12.81 8.79 3.47
C TYR A 226 12.45 9.82 2.39
N HIS A 227 13.45 10.19 1.59
CA HIS A 227 13.26 10.96 0.35
C HIS A 227 13.85 10.22 -0.83
N TYR A 228 13.20 10.30 -2.00
CA TYR A 228 13.78 9.71 -3.19
C TYR A 228 14.82 10.63 -3.81
N VAL A 229 15.82 10.01 -4.44
CA VAL A 229 16.77 10.71 -5.31
C VAL A 229 16.82 10.01 -6.65
N ASP A 230 16.68 10.78 -7.72
CA ASP A 230 16.77 10.26 -9.09
C ASP A 230 17.69 11.13 -9.96
N VAL A 231 18.55 10.47 -10.75
CA VAL A 231 19.40 11.14 -11.74
C VAL A 231 18.68 11.16 -13.10
N LYS A 232 18.26 12.35 -13.51
CA LYS A 232 17.60 12.58 -14.80
C LYS A 232 18.60 12.90 -15.90
N ASP A 233 18.15 12.65 -17.13
CA ASP A 233 18.88 13.01 -18.35
C ASP A 233 20.32 12.48 -18.38
N ALA A 234 20.53 11.28 -17.82
CA ALA A 234 21.85 10.63 -17.71
C ALA A 234 22.51 10.32 -19.08
N GLY A 235 21.77 10.43 -20.19
CA GLY A 235 22.31 10.26 -21.53
C GLY A 235 22.93 8.88 -21.73
N ASN A 236 24.22 8.84 -22.07
CA ASN A 236 25.00 7.60 -22.22
C ASN A 236 25.76 7.24 -20.94
N ALA A 237 25.22 7.54 -19.76
CA ALA A 237 25.79 7.13 -18.48
C ALA A 237 24.95 6.04 -17.82
N ASP A 238 25.63 5.08 -17.19
CA ASP A 238 25.06 4.13 -16.27
C ASP A 238 25.00 4.76 -14.87
N ILE A 239 23.86 4.59 -14.19
CA ILE A 239 23.60 5.10 -12.85
C ILE A 239 23.45 3.92 -11.89
N ILE A 240 24.25 3.92 -10.83
CA ILE A 240 24.28 2.85 -9.83
C ILE A 240 23.95 3.47 -8.48
N TYR A 241 22.89 2.97 -7.85
CA TYR A 241 22.42 3.41 -6.54
C TYR A 241 22.88 2.41 -5.46
N GLU A 242 23.58 2.88 -4.44
CA GLU A 242 24.06 2.05 -3.33
C GLU A 242 23.54 2.60 -1.98
N GLY A 243 23.11 1.70 -1.09
CA GLY A 243 22.60 2.09 0.23
C GLY A 243 21.23 2.78 0.22
N PHE A 244 20.48 2.68 -0.88
CA PHE A 244 19.09 3.15 -0.98
C PHE A 244 18.10 2.02 -0.66
N THR A 245 16.99 2.36 -0.01
CA THR A 245 15.80 1.52 0.06
C THR A 245 15.03 1.64 -1.26
N VAL A 246 14.61 0.53 -1.86
CA VAL A 246 13.79 0.57 -3.08
C VAL A 246 12.33 0.53 -2.71
N GLY A 247 11.57 1.56 -3.09
CA GLY A 247 10.14 1.63 -2.81
C GLY A 247 9.38 0.49 -3.49
N ASP A 248 8.63 -0.30 -2.72
CA ASP A 248 7.96 -1.50 -3.25
C ASP A 248 6.91 -1.17 -4.32
N TYR A 249 6.28 -0.01 -4.21
CA TYR A 249 5.23 0.45 -5.13
C TYR A 249 5.79 1.09 -6.41
N ASN A 250 6.61 2.13 -6.29
CA ASN A 250 7.05 2.95 -7.42
C ASN A 250 8.46 2.59 -7.95
N LYS A 251 9.17 1.68 -7.26
CA LYS A 251 10.54 1.25 -7.58
C LYS A 251 11.58 2.38 -7.60
N LYS A 252 11.30 3.50 -6.94
CA LYS A 252 12.27 4.59 -6.74
C LYS A 252 13.30 4.24 -5.66
N HIS A 253 14.45 4.90 -5.71
CA HIS A 253 15.52 4.77 -4.73
C HIS A 253 15.38 5.85 -3.65
N TYR A 254 15.23 5.41 -2.40
CA TYR A 254 14.96 6.24 -1.24
C TYR A 254 16.13 6.23 -0.26
N ALA A 255 16.61 7.42 0.11
CA ALA A 255 17.61 7.61 1.16
C ALA A 255 16.89 7.83 2.49
N GLU A 256 17.34 7.15 3.55
CA GLU A 256 16.84 7.37 4.92
C GLU A 256 17.38 8.71 5.43
N ILE A 257 16.48 9.57 5.93
CA ILE A 257 16.84 10.91 6.41
C ILE A 257 16.58 11.12 7.90
N SER A 258 15.69 10.33 8.52
CA SER A 258 15.52 10.31 9.97
C SER A 258 15.06 8.95 10.50
N GLU A 259 15.39 8.70 11.76
CA GLU A 259 14.89 7.58 12.57
C GLU A 259 14.20 8.16 13.81
N GLY A 260 12.90 7.91 13.93
CA GLY A 260 12.03 8.60 14.88
C GLY A 260 11.99 10.10 14.60
N SER A 261 12.37 10.89 15.60
CA SER A 261 12.42 12.36 15.49
C SER A 261 13.85 12.89 15.27
N GLU A 262 14.84 12.02 15.10
CA GLU A 262 16.24 12.40 15.00
C GLU A 262 16.74 12.24 13.55
N PRO A 263 17.40 13.27 12.97
CA PRO A 263 18.05 13.14 11.67
C PRO A 263 19.16 12.08 11.68
N VAL A 264 19.31 11.33 10.59
CA VAL A 264 20.39 10.36 10.42
C VAL A 264 21.43 10.84 9.42
N ASN A 265 22.64 10.29 9.52
CA ASN A 265 23.66 10.51 8.49
C ASN A 265 23.27 9.74 7.22
N ILE A 266 23.14 10.46 6.10
CA ILE A 266 22.83 9.84 4.82
C ILE A 266 24.05 9.04 4.34
N THR A 267 23.91 7.71 4.26
CA THR A 267 24.98 6.81 3.79
C THR A 267 24.82 6.38 2.34
N SER A 268 23.71 6.75 1.71
CA SER A 268 23.39 6.37 0.34
C SER A 268 24.25 7.16 -0.67
N THR A 269 24.71 6.49 -1.72
CA THR A 269 25.60 7.07 -2.74
C THR A 269 25.17 6.70 -4.15
N ILE A 270 25.41 7.60 -5.10
CA ILE A 270 25.08 7.39 -6.51
C ILE A 270 26.38 7.39 -7.31
N THR A 271 26.70 6.30 -8.00
CA THR A 271 27.83 6.24 -8.92
C THR A 271 27.35 6.45 -10.35
N ILE A 272 27.99 7.39 -11.04
CA ILE A 272 27.70 7.76 -12.43
C ILE A 272 28.90 7.36 -13.28
N LYS A 273 28.65 6.52 -14.29
CA LYS A 273 29.70 5.99 -15.15
C LYS A 273 29.36 6.24 -16.62
N ALA A 274 30.26 6.84 -17.38
CA ALA A 274 30.09 6.93 -18.83
C ALA A 274 30.06 5.53 -19.45
N GLY A 275 29.15 5.34 -20.41
CA GLY A 275 29.09 4.16 -21.25
C GLY A 275 30.22 4.14 -22.29
N ASP A 276 30.31 3.01 -23.00
CA ASP A 276 31.38 2.76 -23.96
C ASP A 276 31.48 3.86 -25.03
N GLY A 277 32.69 4.41 -25.21
CA GLY A 277 32.96 5.46 -26.19
C GLY A 277 32.65 6.89 -25.71
N TYR A 278 32.34 7.05 -24.42
CA TYR A 278 32.09 8.35 -23.80
C TYR A 278 32.98 8.56 -22.57
N GLU A 279 33.15 9.82 -22.17
CA GLU A 279 33.86 10.22 -20.95
C GLU A 279 33.02 11.25 -20.17
N LEU A 280 33.04 11.14 -18.84
CA LEU A 280 32.51 12.17 -17.95
C LEU A 280 33.59 13.22 -17.68
N ILE A 281 33.23 14.49 -17.84
CA ILE A 281 34.07 15.62 -17.50
C ILE A 281 33.38 16.48 -16.43
N ASP A 282 34.18 17.13 -15.60
CA ASP A 282 33.72 18.11 -14.61
C ASP A 282 34.28 19.50 -14.94
N ASP A 283 33.66 20.55 -14.40
CA ASP A 283 34.12 21.94 -14.52
C ASP A 283 35.06 22.40 -13.38
N GLY A 284 35.49 21.46 -12.53
CA GLY A 284 36.29 21.70 -11.33
C GLY A 284 35.48 21.93 -10.05
N LEU A 285 34.15 22.02 -10.12
CA LEU A 285 33.29 22.08 -8.94
C LEU A 285 32.90 20.67 -8.47
N LEU A 286 33.38 20.28 -7.29
CA LEU A 286 33.19 18.93 -6.72
C LEU A 286 32.23 18.90 -5.53
N GLU A 287 31.51 19.99 -5.27
CA GLU A 287 30.47 20.06 -4.25
C GLU A 287 29.40 21.06 -4.69
N GLY A 288 28.16 20.84 -4.29
CA GLY A 288 27.06 21.68 -4.73
C GLY A 288 25.80 21.51 -3.91
N ASP A 289 24.83 22.39 -4.19
CA ASP A 289 23.53 22.43 -3.54
C ASP A 289 22.45 22.79 -4.58
N THR A 290 21.43 21.94 -4.70
CA THR A 290 20.31 22.11 -5.65
C THR A 290 19.03 22.62 -4.97
N GLY A 291 19.13 23.08 -3.71
CA GLY A 291 18.02 23.50 -2.85
C GLY A 291 17.42 22.36 -2.03
N LYS A 292 17.30 21.17 -2.61
CA LYS A 292 16.81 19.96 -1.93
C LYS A 292 17.92 18.98 -1.56
N LEU A 293 19.00 18.96 -2.33
CA LEU A 293 20.10 18.03 -2.18
C LEU A 293 21.42 18.80 -2.16
N SER A 294 22.22 18.58 -1.11
CA SER A 294 23.61 19.01 -1.05
C SER A 294 24.51 17.79 -1.21
N TYR A 295 25.61 17.92 -1.96
CA TYR A 295 26.46 16.79 -2.33
C TYR A 295 27.94 17.14 -2.44
N VAL A 296 28.75 16.08 -2.42
CA VAL A 296 30.17 16.08 -2.81
C VAL A 296 30.38 15.03 -3.89
N LEU A 297 31.27 15.31 -4.85
CA LEU A 297 31.67 14.43 -5.93
C LEU A 297 33.08 13.89 -5.69
N ASP A 298 33.19 12.57 -5.66
CA ASP A 298 34.48 11.88 -5.70
C ASP A 298 34.72 11.34 -7.11
N LYS A 299 35.82 11.78 -7.74
CA LYS A 299 36.27 11.22 -9.01
C LYS A 299 37.06 9.93 -8.76
N ASN A 300 36.61 8.84 -9.39
CA ASN A 300 37.24 7.53 -9.29
C ASN A 300 38.33 7.34 -10.34
N ASP A 301 39.26 6.41 -10.08
CA ASP A 301 40.36 6.08 -11.00
C ASP A 301 39.89 5.57 -12.36
N ASP A 302 38.68 5.00 -12.44
CA ASP A 302 38.08 4.50 -13.69
C ASP A 302 37.32 5.58 -14.48
N GLY A 303 37.35 6.84 -14.03
CA GLY A 303 36.69 7.98 -14.66
C GLY A 303 35.21 8.13 -14.29
N SER A 304 34.65 7.26 -13.45
CA SER A 304 33.32 7.45 -12.87
C SER A 304 33.33 8.50 -11.74
N TYR A 305 32.15 9.02 -11.40
CA TYR A 305 31.96 9.96 -10.29
C TYR A 305 30.99 9.37 -9.28
N THR A 306 31.35 9.44 -7.99
CA THR A 306 30.45 9.07 -6.88
C THR A 306 29.89 10.33 -6.24
N VAL A 307 28.57 10.47 -6.30
CA VAL A 307 27.81 11.50 -5.60
C VAL A 307 27.58 11.02 -4.17
N ARG A 308 28.17 11.72 -3.21
CA ARG A 308 27.89 11.56 -1.78
C ARG A 308 26.89 12.62 -1.35
N ILE A 309 25.73 12.19 -0.88
CA ILE A 309 24.69 13.09 -0.41
C ILE A 309 25.06 13.52 1.01
N THR A 310 25.25 14.82 1.22
CA THR A 310 25.57 15.39 2.53
C THR A 310 24.34 15.93 3.25
N SER A 311 23.29 16.28 2.50
CA SER A 311 22.00 16.72 3.03
C SER A 311 20.89 16.46 2.00
N LEU A 312 19.70 16.10 2.47
CA LEU A 312 18.51 15.89 1.67
C LEU A 312 17.28 16.37 2.45
N SER A 313 16.61 17.41 1.96
CA SER A 313 15.48 18.06 2.63
C SER A 313 14.13 17.81 1.95
N GLY A 314 14.13 17.03 0.87
CA GLY A 314 12.95 16.66 0.11
C GLY A 314 13.31 15.76 -1.06
N ASP A 315 12.29 15.27 -1.74
CA ASP A 315 12.42 14.49 -2.96
C ASP A 315 13.20 15.23 -4.04
N ALA A 316 14.30 14.66 -4.52
CA ALA A 316 15.26 15.31 -5.39
C ALA A 316 15.40 14.61 -6.76
N GLU A 317 15.32 15.39 -7.82
CA GLU A 317 15.63 14.97 -9.17
C GLU A 317 16.78 15.84 -9.66
N ILE A 318 17.90 15.22 -10.03
CA ILE A 318 19.14 15.91 -10.35
C ILE A 318 19.62 15.52 -11.75
N SER A 319 20.08 16.48 -12.52
CA SER A 319 20.73 16.26 -13.82
C SER A 319 22.25 16.24 -13.68
N LEU A 320 22.95 15.64 -14.66
CA LEU A 320 24.41 15.70 -14.71
C LEU A 320 24.95 17.13 -14.65
N LYS A 321 24.25 18.07 -15.31
CA LYS A 321 24.64 19.47 -15.34
C LYS A 321 24.53 20.13 -13.96
N GLU A 322 23.52 19.80 -13.17
CA GLU A 322 23.39 20.29 -11.78
C GLU A 322 24.44 19.67 -10.86
N LEU A 323 25.00 18.52 -11.26
CA LEU A 323 26.19 17.92 -10.68
C LEU A 323 27.50 18.47 -11.26
N HIS A 324 27.48 19.52 -12.10
CA HIS A 324 28.69 20.03 -12.75
C HIS A 324 29.42 18.99 -13.61
N LEU A 325 28.70 17.99 -14.10
CA LEU A 325 29.18 16.95 -15.00
C LEU A 325 28.63 17.16 -16.42
N ASP A 326 29.45 16.83 -17.41
CA ASP A 326 29.05 16.70 -18.81
C ASP A 326 29.57 15.38 -19.38
N ILE A 327 28.91 14.90 -20.43
CA ILE A 327 29.29 13.67 -21.13
C ILE A 327 29.71 13.99 -22.56
N ILE A 328 30.94 13.63 -22.91
CA ILE A 328 31.51 13.87 -24.22
C ILE A 328 31.84 12.54 -24.92
N GLY A 329 31.69 12.51 -26.24
CA GLY A 329 32.16 11.39 -27.05
C GLY A 329 33.69 11.41 -27.13
N ALA A 330 34.32 10.26 -26.88
CA ALA A 330 35.77 10.08 -26.96
C ALA A 330 36.30 10.12 -28.40
#